data_AF-A0A1F7W5K9-F1
#
_entry.id   AF-A0A1F7W5K9-F1
#
_cell.length_a   1.000
_cell.length_b   1.000
_cell.length_c   1.000
_cell.angle_alpha   90.00
_cell.angle_beta   90.00
_cell.angle_gamma   90.00
#
_symmetry.space_group_name_H-M   'P 1'
#
loop_
_entity.id
_entity.type
_entity.pdbx_description
1 polymer ?
#
loop_
_entity_poly.entity_id
_entity_poly.type
_entity_poly.pdbx_seq_one_letter_code
_entity_poly.pdbx_strand_id
1 'polypeptide(L)'
;MISHYNEHAKETSEYSYVTSFAMIDGYLKTGHSVIVEKMMRNGMHLDRMIEIAQANGAHATEIILWARKEFVLARAAERGYRKDSLLTPEKCERFWHEIDDLKAERPNAIVIDVEYLSPDKVVEKIRSAVSDTDRGF
;
A
#
# COMPACT_ATOMS: atom_id res chain seq x y z
N MET A 1 17.70 -8.39 -5.08
CA MET A 1 18.26 -7.42 -4.11
C MET A 1 19.21 -6.53 -4.89
N ILE A 2 18.99 -5.22 -4.93
CA ILE A 2 19.92 -4.30 -5.59
C ILE A 2 21.14 -4.19 -4.67
N SER A 3 22.33 -4.51 -5.20
CA SER A 3 23.60 -4.37 -4.48
C SER A 3 23.75 -2.91 -4.03
N HIS A 4 24.30 -2.65 -2.83
CA HIS A 4 24.51 -1.29 -2.30
C HIS A 4 23.25 -0.44 -2.01
N TYR A 5 22.08 -1.04 -1.76
CA TYR A 5 20.82 -0.34 -1.43
C TYR A 5 20.95 0.79 -0.40
N ASN A 6 21.83 0.63 0.61
CA ASN A 6 22.04 1.63 1.65
C ASN A 6 22.87 2.84 1.19
N GLU A 7 23.72 2.70 0.18
CA GLU A 7 24.61 3.75 -0.33
C GLU A 7 23.90 4.65 -1.36
N HIS A 8 22.86 4.14 -2.03
CA HIS A 8 22.07 4.84 -3.05
C HIS A 8 20.55 4.71 -2.82
N ALA A 9 20.08 5.00 -1.60
CA ALA A 9 18.69 4.74 -1.20
C ALA A 9 17.61 5.37 -2.10
N LYS A 10 17.85 6.59 -2.61
CA LYS A 10 16.91 7.29 -3.50
C LYS A 10 16.79 6.60 -4.87
N GLU A 11 17.92 6.40 -5.53
CA GLU A 11 18.02 5.74 -6.82
C GLU A 11 17.49 4.30 -6.76
N THR A 12 17.80 3.61 -5.66
CA THR A 12 17.30 2.25 -5.46
C THR A 12 15.78 2.20 -5.25
N SER A 13 15.22 3.21 -4.57
CA SER A 13 13.77 3.36 -4.45
C SER A 13 13.12 3.62 -5.81
N GLU A 14 13.71 4.51 -6.62
CA GLU A 14 13.21 4.82 -7.97
C GLU A 14 13.22 3.58 -8.87
N TYR A 15 14.33 2.84 -8.92
CA TYR A 15 14.40 1.59 -9.68
C TYR A 15 13.44 0.51 -9.19
N SER A 16 13.18 0.45 -7.87
CA SER A 16 12.16 -0.45 -7.32
C SER A 16 10.78 -0.12 -7.90
N TYR A 17 10.42 1.16 -8.01
CA TYR A 17 9.12 1.56 -8.58
C TYR A 17 9.05 1.31 -10.08
N VAL A 18 10.11 1.63 -10.84
CA VAL A 18 10.17 1.32 -12.29
C VAL A 18 9.96 -0.17 -12.53
N THR A 19 10.62 -1.02 -11.73
CA THR A 19 10.45 -2.47 -11.82
C THR A 19 9.02 -2.88 -11.47
N SER A 20 8.44 -2.34 -10.38
CA SER A 20 7.05 -2.61 -10.01
C SER A 20 6.07 -2.21 -11.10
N PHE A 21 6.23 -1.05 -11.74
CA PHE A 21 5.37 -0.59 -12.84
C PHE A 21 5.44 -1.55 -14.03
N ALA A 22 6.64 -1.98 -14.43
CA ALA A 22 6.80 -2.93 -15.53
C ALA A 22 6.17 -4.30 -15.20
N MET A 23 6.28 -4.76 -13.94
CA MET A 23 5.63 -5.99 -13.50
C MET A 23 4.10 -5.88 -13.52
N ILE A 24 3.54 -4.79 -12.99
CA ILE A 24 2.09 -4.54 -13.00
C ILE A 24 1.57 -4.56 -14.45
N ASP A 25 2.20 -3.77 -15.33
CA ASP A 25 1.84 -3.72 -16.75
C ASP A 25 1.92 -5.09 -17.42
N GLY A 26 3.03 -5.82 -17.21
CA GLY A 26 3.24 -7.15 -17.78
C GLY A 26 2.18 -8.17 -17.34
N TYR A 27 1.83 -8.20 -16.05
CA TYR A 27 0.81 -9.12 -15.55
C TYR A 27 -0.59 -8.76 -16.04
N LEU A 28 -0.95 -7.48 -16.05
CA LEU A 28 -2.25 -7.05 -16.56
C LEU A 28 -2.43 -7.40 -18.05
N LYS A 29 -1.38 -7.25 -18.88
CA LYS A 29 -1.40 -7.65 -20.30
C LYS A 29 -1.67 -9.13 -20.52
N THR A 30 -1.37 -9.97 -19.54
CA THR A 30 -1.64 -11.42 -19.59
C THR A 30 -3.01 -11.79 -19.02
N GLY A 31 -3.85 -10.81 -18.65
CA GLY A 31 -5.18 -11.03 -18.10
C GLY A 31 -5.20 -11.40 -16.61
N HIS A 32 -4.07 -11.26 -15.90
CA HIS A 32 -4.01 -11.53 -14.47
C HIS A 32 -4.36 -10.28 -13.65
N SER A 33 -5.03 -10.46 -12.53
CA SER A 33 -5.18 -9.41 -11.51
C SER A 33 -3.87 -9.23 -10.72
N VAL A 34 -3.61 -8.00 -10.27
CA VAL A 34 -2.39 -7.66 -9.52
C VAL A 34 -2.77 -7.04 -8.17
N ILE A 35 -2.14 -7.53 -7.10
CA ILE A 35 -2.24 -6.94 -5.76
C ILE A 35 -0.89 -6.31 -5.43
N VAL A 36 -0.90 -5.02 -5.07
CA VAL A 36 0.29 -4.30 -4.62
C VAL A 36 0.19 -4.05 -3.12
N GLU A 37 0.73 -4.97 -2.32
CA GLU A 37 0.81 -4.82 -0.86
C GLU A 37 2.11 -4.12 -0.48
N LYS A 38 2.05 -2.79 -0.33
CA LYS A 38 3.21 -1.98 0.05
C LYS A 38 2.76 -0.73 0.80
N MET A 39 3.53 -0.34 1.81
CA MET A 39 3.40 1.00 2.39
C MET A 39 3.80 2.04 1.35
N MET A 40 2.81 2.74 0.80
CA MET A 40 2.99 3.78 -0.21
C MET A 40 2.60 5.12 0.37
N ARG A 41 3.45 6.12 0.12
CA ARG A 41 3.35 7.46 0.71
C ARG A 41 3.46 8.57 -0.33
N ASN A 42 3.77 8.20 -1.57
CA ASN A 42 3.92 9.12 -2.68
C ASN A 42 2.72 8.94 -3.61
N GLY A 43 1.83 9.93 -3.64
CA GLY A 43 0.64 9.95 -4.50
C GLY A 43 0.98 9.76 -5.97
N MET A 44 2.09 10.33 -6.47
CA MET A 44 2.49 10.19 -7.87
C MET A 44 2.74 8.74 -8.29
N HIS A 45 3.29 7.91 -7.38
CA HIS A 45 3.50 6.50 -7.69
C HIS A 45 2.19 5.71 -7.71
N LEU A 46 1.23 6.05 -6.84
CA LEU A 46 -0.10 5.46 -6.83
C LEU A 46 -0.85 5.82 -8.12
N ASP A 47 -0.85 7.10 -8.48
CA ASP A 47 -1.47 7.60 -9.72
C ASP A 47 -0.87 6.89 -10.94
N ARG A 48 0.45 6.72 -10.96
CA ARG A 48 1.09 5.98 -12.05
C ARG A 48 0.66 4.52 -12.14
N MET A 49 0.43 3.83 -11.01
CA MET A 49 -0.10 2.46 -11.03
C MET A 49 -1.54 2.42 -11.56
N ILE A 50 -2.37 3.40 -11.19
CA ILE A 50 -3.75 3.51 -11.66
C ILE A 50 -3.78 3.78 -13.17
N GLU A 51 -2.94 4.68 -13.67
CA GLU A 51 -2.79 4.93 -15.11
C GLU A 51 -2.40 3.65 -15.87
N ILE A 52 -1.47 2.86 -15.33
CA ILE A 52 -1.06 1.58 -15.93
C ILE A 52 -2.25 0.60 -15.95
N ALA A 53 -3.03 0.52 -14.87
CA ALA A 53 -4.23 -0.31 -14.82
C ALA A 53 -5.25 0.11 -15.89
N GLN A 54 -5.57 1.40 -15.95
CA GLN A 54 -6.50 1.97 -16.93
C GLN A 54 -6.04 1.75 -18.37
N ALA A 55 -4.74 1.92 -18.65
CA ALA A 55 -4.16 1.70 -19.97
C ALA A 55 -4.28 0.23 -20.44
N ASN A 56 -4.37 -0.70 -19.49
CA ASN A 56 -4.61 -2.12 -19.75
C ASN A 56 -6.10 -2.50 -19.66
N GLY A 57 -7.01 -1.53 -19.59
CA GLY A 57 -8.44 -1.76 -19.45
C GLY A 57 -8.85 -2.39 -18.12
N ALA A 58 -7.97 -2.36 -17.12
CA ALA A 58 -8.23 -2.91 -15.80
C ALA A 58 -8.79 -1.84 -14.85
N HIS A 59 -9.70 -2.26 -13.98
CA HIS A 59 -10.15 -1.44 -12.87
C HIS A 59 -9.10 -1.43 -11.75
N ALA A 60 -8.89 -0.27 -11.13
CA ALA A 60 -7.98 -0.10 -10.00
C ALA A 60 -8.75 0.29 -8.74
N THR A 61 -8.71 -0.59 -7.73
CA THR A 61 -9.30 -0.32 -6.41
C THR A 61 -8.19 0.04 -5.43
N GLU A 62 -8.29 1.22 -4.84
CA GLU A 62 -7.39 1.65 -3.77
C GLU A 62 -7.99 1.35 -2.41
N ILE A 63 -7.21 0.70 -1.54
CA ILE A 63 -7.64 0.32 -0.20
C ILE A 63 -6.60 0.81 0.81
N ILE A 64 -7.06 1.59 1.80
CA ILE A 64 -6.23 2.04 2.93
C ILE A 64 -6.68 1.27 4.18
N LEU A 65 -5.79 0.44 4.71
CA LEU A 65 -5.99 -0.19 6.01
C LEU A 65 -5.60 0.80 7.11
N TRP A 66 -6.58 1.20 7.92
CA TRP A 66 -6.46 2.30 8.86
C TRP A 66 -6.66 1.84 10.31
N ALA A 67 -5.91 2.43 11.23
CA ALA A 67 -6.11 2.29 12.67
C ALA A 67 -5.60 3.55 13.38
N ARG A 68 -6.03 3.78 14.61
CA ARG A 68 -5.54 4.92 15.41
C ARG A 68 -4.05 4.78 15.72
N LYS A 69 -3.37 5.91 15.89
CA LYS A 69 -1.92 5.98 16.10
C LYS A 69 -1.49 5.12 17.28
N GLU A 70 -2.22 5.23 18.39
CA GLU A 70 -1.93 4.52 19.64
C GLU A 70 -1.97 3.01 19.43
N PHE A 71 -2.92 2.53 18.63
CA PHE A 71 -3.04 1.12 18.29
C PHE A 71 -1.89 0.64 17.39
N VAL A 72 -1.49 1.44 16.40
CA VAL A 72 -0.35 1.12 15.53
C VAL A 72 0.94 1.01 16.35
N LEU A 73 1.18 1.96 17.26
CA LEU A 73 2.34 1.96 18.14
C LEU A 73 2.34 0.75 19.09
N ALA A 74 1.19 0.42 19.69
CA ALA A 74 1.05 -0.75 20.55
C ALA A 74 1.37 -2.05 19.79
N ARG A 75 0.82 -2.23 18.59
CA ARG A 75 1.10 -3.42 17.74
C ARG A 75 2.55 -3.49 17.28
N ALA A 76 3.18 -2.36 17.01
CA ALA A 76 4.61 -2.31 16.68
C ALA A 76 5.47 -2.74 17.89
N ALA A 77 5.10 -2.29 19.09
CA ALA A 77 5.77 -2.67 20.35
C ALA A 77 5.67 -4.17 20.61
N GLU A 78 4.48 -4.76 20.46
CA GLU A 78 4.25 -6.21 20.64
C GLU A 78 5.09 -7.06 19.69
N ARG A 79 5.28 -6.60 18.45
CA ARG A 79 6.11 -7.29 17.44
C ARG A 79 7.61 -7.20 17.73
N GLY A 80 8.01 -6.26 18.60
CA GLY A 80 9.39 -6.01 19.00
C GLY A 80 10.16 -5.13 18.01
N TYR A 81 11.10 -4.35 18.56
CA TYR A 81 11.95 -3.45 17.79
C TYR A 81 13.34 -4.05 17.56
N ARG A 82 13.88 -3.87 16.35
CA ARG A 82 15.32 -3.99 16.10
C ARG A 82 15.85 -2.57 15.89
N LYS A 83 17.09 -2.30 16.31
CA LYS A 83 17.69 -0.95 16.31
C LYS A 83 17.63 -0.24 14.95
N ASP A 84 17.57 -1.00 13.86
CA ASP A 84 17.47 -0.49 12.49
C ASP A 84 16.15 -0.85 11.79
N SER A 85 15.13 -1.32 12.52
CA SER A 85 13.85 -1.72 11.92
C SER A 85 13.03 -0.52 11.45
N LEU A 86 12.07 -0.78 10.56
CA LEU A 86 11.04 0.18 10.16
C LEU A 86 9.97 0.37 11.24
N LEU A 87 9.98 -0.44 12.29
CA LEU A 87 8.94 -0.47 13.30
C LEU A 87 9.30 0.33 14.55
N THR A 88 10.38 1.13 14.58
CA THR A 88 10.65 1.97 15.76
C THR A 88 9.50 2.95 16.01
N PRO A 89 9.20 3.33 17.27
CA PRO A 89 8.09 4.23 17.59
C PRO A 89 8.07 5.51 16.74
N GLU A 90 9.25 6.13 16.57
CA GLU A 90 9.39 7.39 15.82
C GLU A 90 9.07 7.20 14.33
N LYS A 91 9.46 6.05 13.75
CA LYS A 91 9.14 5.72 12.36
C LYS A 91 7.67 5.37 12.20
N CYS A 92 7.10 4.61 13.11
CA CYS A 92 5.68 4.28 13.11
C CYS A 92 4.80 5.52 13.23
N GLU A 93 5.14 6.46 14.13
CA GLU A 93 4.43 7.73 14.25
C GLU A 93 4.53 8.56 12.98
N ARG A 94 5.75 8.71 12.41
CA ARG A 94 5.93 9.40 11.14
C ARG A 94 5.10 8.76 10.01
N PHE A 95 5.17 7.44 9.86
CA PHE A 95 4.41 6.73 8.82
C PHE A 95 2.90 6.87 9.02
N TRP A 96 2.44 6.89 10.28
CA TRP A 96 1.04 7.11 10.56
C TRP A 96 0.57 8.48 10.07
N HIS A 97 1.34 9.55 10.34
CA HIS A 97 1.03 10.89 9.84
C HIS A 97 1.07 10.96 8.30
N GLU A 98 2.11 10.40 7.67
CA GLU A 98 2.24 10.37 6.21
C GLU A 98 1.06 9.64 5.52
N ILE A 99 0.51 8.60 6.16
CA ILE A 99 -0.68 7.90 5.65
C ILE A 99 -1.98 8.65 5.98
N ASP A 100 -2.06 9.36 7.11
CA ASP A 100 -3.22 10.20 7.42
C ASP A 100 -3.38 11.33 6.40
N ASP A 101 -2.26 11.98 6.06
CA ASP A 101 -2.20 13.03 5.05
C ASP A 101 -2.59 12.46 3.68
N LEU A 102 -1.99 11.34 3.28
CA LEU A 102 -2.35 10.66 2.03
C LEU A 102 -3.84 10.29 1.99
N LYS A 103 -4.40 9.79 3.09
CA LYS A 103 -5.83 9.43 3.17
C LYS A 103 -6.72 10.63 2.84
N ALA A 104 -6.36 11.84 3.29
CA ALA A 104 -7.09 13.07 2.98
C ALA A 104 -7.00 13.45 1.48
N GLU A 105 -5.90 13.11 0.81
CA GLU A 105 -5.67 13.35 -0.62
C GLU A 105 -6.32 12.29 -1.53
N ARG A 106 -6.79 11.17 -0.97
CA ARG A 106 -7.36 10.03 -1.71
C ARG A 106 -8.85 9.82 -1.41
N PRO A 107 -9.74 10.74 -1.82
CA PRO A 107 -11.17 10.66 -1.50
C PRO A 107 -11.89 9.44 -2.10
N ASN A 108 -11.31 8.82 -3.14
CA ASN A 108 -11.86 7.63 -3.77
C ASN A 108 -11.29 6.32 -3.18
N ALA A 109 -10.31 6.40 -2.27
CA ALA A 109 -9.78 5.21 -1.63
C ALA A 109 -10.78 4.65 -0.61
N ILE A 110 -10.92 3.32 -0.61
CA ILE A 110 -11.75 2.62 0.36
C ILE A 110 -10.94 2.50 1.66
N VAL A 111 -11.38 3.18 2.71
CA VAL A 111 -10.75 3.11 4.02
C VAL A 111 -11.39 2.00 4.85
N ILE A 112 -10.58 1.03 5.26
CA ILE A 112 -11.01 -0.07 6.14
C ILE A 112 -10.37 0.14 7.50
N ASP A 113 -11.21 0.41 8.52
CA ASP A 113 -10.76 0.39 9.92
C ASP A 113 -10.46 -1.06 10.35
N VAL A 114 -9.21 -1.31 10.75
CA VAL A 114 -8.72 -2.64 11.13
C VAL A 114 -8.47 -2.79 12.64
N GLU A 115 -8.77 -1.78 13.46
CA GLU A 115 -8.37 -1.75 14.87
C GLU A 115 -8.90 -2.95 15.67
N TYR A 116 -10.14 -3.37 15.41
CA TYR A 116 -10.80 -4.46 16.14
C TYR A 116 -11.15 -5.65 15.25
N LEU A 117 -10.50 -5.76 14.08
CA LEU A 117 -10.74 -6.84 13.14
C LEU A 117 -9.68 -7.94 13.27
N SER A 118 -10.14 -9.19 13.22
CA SER A 118 -9.25 -10.32 12.97
C SER A 118 -8.72 -10.25 11.53
N PRO A 119 -7.56 -10.87 11.23
CA PRO A 119 -7.04 -10.94 9.87
C PRO A 119 -8.06 -11.46 8.85
N ASP A 120 -8.81 -12.50 9.19
CA ASP A 120 -9.84 -13.07 8.30
C ASP A 120 -10.95 -12.05 8.00
N LYS A 121 -11.36 -11.26 8.99
CA LYS A 121 -12.34 -10.18 8.79
C LYS A 121 -11.81 -9.03 7.94
N VAL A 122 -10.52 -8.73 8.03
CA VAL A 122 -9.87 -7.77 7.12
C VAL A 122 -9.90 -8.31 5.69
N VAL A 123 -9.54 -9.57 5.48
CA VAL A 123 -9.57 -10.21 4.15
C VAL A 123 -10.98 -10.25 3.57
N GLU A 124 -12.00 -10.58 4.38
CA GLU A 124 -13.40 -10.52 3.95
C GLU A 124 -13.79 -9.12 3.46
N LYS A 125 -13.44 -8.06 4.23
CA LYS A 125 -13.75 -6.67 3.83
C LYS A 125 -13.03 -6.25 2.56
N ILE A 126 -11.75 -6.63 2.40
CA ILE A 126 -10.99 -6.36 1.17
C ILE A 126 -11.65 -7.04 -0.03
N ARG A 127 -12.06 -8.31 0.10
CA ARG A 127 -12.74 -9.02 -0.98
C ARG A 127 -14.05 -8.34 -1.37
N SER A 128 -14.87 -7.95 -0.41
CA SER A 128 -16.10 -7.20 -0.68
C SER A 128 -15.82 -5.91 -1.43
N ALA A 129 -14.81 -5.14 -0.99
CA ALA A 129 -14.42 -3.88 -1.64
C ALA A 129 -14.00 -4.07 -3.10
N VAL A 130 -13.28 -5.14 -3.43
CA VAL A 130 -12.88 -5.44 -4.82
C VAL A 130 -14.06 -5.98 -5.63
N SER A 131 -14.85 -6.90 -5.08
CA SER A 131 -15.98 -7.55 -5.77
C SER A 131 -17.18 -6.63 -6.03
N ASP A 132 -17.47 -5.68 -5.14
CA ASP A 132 -18.54 -4.70 -5.36
C ASP A 132 -18.20 -3.75 -6.51
N THR A 133 -16.91 -3.58 -6.81
CA THR A 133 -16.45 -2.73 -7.91
C THR A 133 -16.53 -3.42 -9.27
N ASP A 134 -16.41 -4.76 -9.31
CA ASP A 134 -16.59 -5.56 -10.53
C ASP A 134 -18.05 -5.66 -11.00
N ARG A 135 -19.02 -5.28 -10.16
CA ARG A 135 -20.48 -5.34 -10.45
C ARG A 135 -21.06 -4.05 -11.03
N GLY A 136 -20.24 -3.02 -11.23
CA GLY A 136 -20.65 -1.70 -11.73
C GLY A 136 -20.71 -1.56 -13.25
N PHE A 137 -20.67 -2.65 -14.01
CA PHE A 137 -20.72 -2.67 -15.49
C PHE A 137 -21.93 -3.44 -16.02
#